data_AF-A0A9D5QM16-F1
#
_entry.id   AF-A0A9D5QM16-F1
#
_cell.length_a   1.000
_cell.length_b   1.000
_cell.length_c   1.000
_cell.angle_alpha   90.00
_cell.angle_beta   90.00
_cell.angle_gamma   90.00
#
_symmetry.space_group_name_H-M   'P 1'
#
loop_
_entity.id
_entity.type
_entity.pdbx_description
1 polymer ?
#
loop_
_entity_poly.entity_id
_entity_poly.type
_entity_poly.pdbx_seq_one_letter_code
_entity_poly.pdbx_strand_id
1 'polypeptide(L)'
;MAKGKKTGGRKKGTPNKDNPLKGYLRAHSLNYFEAKPQVDADGNPRKIDFTDKEGAILETIFLRNPDGTPRVMSDFEVDMLTMDAKERVTAELRLLEFHQAKMKAVEVDMDSHARITIEDRLRQLCDGGIEEDEDNDD
;
A
#
# COMPACT_ATOMS: atom_id res chain seq x y z
N MET A 1 46.41 0.70 -9.00
CA MET A 1 44.93 0.73 -9.10
C MET A 1 44.39 -0.69 -9.08
N ALA A 2 44.14 -1.26 -7.89
CA ALA A 2 43.65 -2.64 -7.77
C ALA A 2 42.14 -2.71 -8.08
N LYS A 3 41.78 -3.31 -9.23
CA LYS A 3 40.39 -3.65 -9.57
C LYS A 3 39.93 -4.78 -8.65
N GLY A 4 39.20 -4.45 -7.59
CA GLY A 4 38.53 -5.44 -6.74
C GLY A 4 37.59 -6.31 -7.58
N LYS A 5 37.88 -7.60 -7.69
CA LYS A 5 36.96 -8.57 -8.31
C LYS A 5 35.71 -8.66 -7.43
N LYS A 6 34.55 -8.26 -7.94
CA LYS A 6 33.25 -8.48 -7.29
C LYS A 6 32.97 -10.00 -7.28
N THR A 7 33.48 -10.72 -6.28
CA THR A 7 33.42 -12.19 -6.18
C THR A 7 32.10 -12.74 -5.66
N GLY A 8 31.06 -11.92 -5.50
CA GLY A 8 29.82 -12.33 -4.81
C GLY A 8 28.50 -12.00 -5.51
N GLY A 9 28.50 -11.67 -6.80
CA GLY A 9 27.27 -11.37 -7.53
C GLY A 9 26.55 -12.63 -8.01
N ARG A 10 25.21 -12.62 -7.99
CA ARG A 10 24.40 -13.67 -8.65
C ARG A 10 24.78 -13.73 -10.13
N LYS A 11 25.13 -14.92 -10.65
CA LYS A 11 25.40 -15.09 -12.09
C LYS A 11 24.13 -14.74 -12.86
N LYS A 12 24.23 -13.79 -13.79
CA LYS A 12 23.16 -13.45 -14.72
C LYS A 12 22.71 -14.73 -15.43
N GLY A 13 21.43 -15.08 -15.31
CA GLY A 13 20.86 -16.30 -15.89
C GLY A 13 20.78 -17.51 -14.95
N THR A 14 21.21 -17.42 -13.68
CA THR A 14 20.87 -18.45 -12.68
C THR A 14 19.38 -18.32 -12.35
N PRO A 15 18.54 -19.34 -12.66
CA PRO A 15 17.12 -19.30 -12.32
C PRO A 15 16.94 -19.00 -10.83
N ASN A 16 15.95 -18.16 -10.48
CA ASN A 16 15.57 -18.02 -9.08
C ASN A 16 15.19 -19.40 -8.55
N LYS A 17 15.81 -19.85 -7.46
CA LYS A 17 15.37 -21.04 -6.76
C LYS A 17 13.90 -20.83 -6.37
N ASP A 18 13.04 -21.78 -6.70
CA ASP A 18 11.64 -21.72 -6.30
C ASP A 18 11.57 -21.61 -4.78
N ASN A 19 10.92 -20.55 -4.31
CA ASN A 19 10.71 -20.34 -2.89
C ASN A 19 9.41 -21.06 -2.50
N PRO A 20 9.49 -22.21 -1.80
CA PRO A 20 8.31 -23.00 -1.48
C PRO A 20 7.31 -22.21 -0.63
N LEU A 21 7.79 -21.30 0.23
CA LEU A 21 6.94 -20.45 1.05
C LEU A 21 6.11 -19.48 0.20
N LYS A 22 6.70 -18.91 -0.87
CA LYS A 22 5.95 -18.02 -1.77
C LYS A 22 4.83 -18.75 -2.50
N GLY A 23 5.07 -20.00 -2.90
CA GLY A 23 4.03 -20.84 -3.52
C GLY A 23 2.89 -21.12 -2.55
N TYR A 24 3.20 -21.55 -1.33
CA TYR A 24 2.21 -21.80 -0.29
C TYR A 24 1.37 -20.56 0.04
N LEU A 25 2.02 -19.42 0.28
CA LEU A 25 1.32 -18.16 0.58
C LEU A 25 0.39 -17.75 -0.56
N ARG A 26 0.85 -17.86 -1.81
CA ARG A 26 0.02 -17.57 -2.98
C ARG A 26 -1.20 -18.50 -3.06
N ALA A 27 -1.01 -19.80 -2.86
CA ALA A 27 -2.11 -20.77 -2.91
C ALA A 27 -3.13 -20.52 -1.79
N HIS A 28 -2.67 -20.26 -0.56
CA HIS A 28 -3.56 -19.92 0.55
C HIS A 28 -4.33 -18.63 0.30
N SER A 29 -3.65 -17.58 -0.21
CA SER A 29 -4.33 -16.33 -0.57
C SER A 29 -5.38 -16.54 -1.67
N LEU A 30 -5.07 -17.32 -2.71
CA LEU A 30 -6.04 -17.62 -3.77
C LEU A 30 -7.27 -18.35 -3.21
N ASN A 31 -7.06 -19.42 -2.44
CA ASN A 31 -8.15 -20.20 -1.83
C ASN A 31 -9.04 -19.35 -0.89
N TYR A 32 -8.47 -18.34 -0.23
CA TYR A 32 -9.22 -17.43 0.64
C TYR A 32 -10.19 -16.52 -0.13
N PHE A 33 -9.81 -16.09 -1.34
CA PHE A 33 -10.65 -15.24 -2.20
C PHE A 33 -11.48 -16.02 -3.23
N GLU A 34 -11.20 -17.30 -3.45
CA GLU A 34 -11.98 -18.14 -4.35
C GLU A 34 -13.35 -18.49 -3.75
N ALA A 35 -14.39 -18.42 -4.59
CA ALA A 35 -15.74 -18.78 -4.19
C ALA A 35 -15.87 -20.30 -4.06
N LYS A 36 -16.28 -20.76 -2.87
CA LYS A 36 -16.46 -22.19 -2.57
C LYS A 36 -17.70 -22.44 -1.72
N PRO A 37 -18.27 -23.65 -1.73
CA PRO A 37 -19.35 -24.00 -0.82
C PRO A 37 -18.88 -23.85 0.63
N GLN A 38 -19.54 -23.00 1.40
CA GLN A 38 -19.20 -22.77 2.80
C GLN A 38 -19.77 -23.89 3.66
N VAL A 39 -18.91 -24.84 4.01
CA VAL A 39 -19.22 -25.99 4.85
C VAL A 39 -18.42 -25.93 6.14
N ASP A 40 -19.02 -26.44 7.21
CA ASP A 40 -18.37 -26.66 8.49
C ASP A 40 -17.56 -27.97 8.47
N ALA A 41 -16.82 -28.25 9.54
CA ALA A 41 -16.02 -29.48 9.68
C ALA A 41 -16.87 -30.77 9.53
N ASP A 42 -18.14 -30.70 9.91
CA ASP A 42 -19.10 -31.81 9.81
C ASP A 42 -19.74 -31.94 8.40
N GLY A 43 -19.37 -31.08 7.45
CA GLY A 43 -19.93 -31.06 6.08
C GLY A 43 -21.30 -30.36 5.96
N ASN A 44 -21.85 -29.87 7.07
CA ASN A 44 -23.07 -29.07 7.09
C ASN A 44 -22.81 -27.63 6.61
N PRO A 45 -23.82 -26.87 6.15
CA PRO A 45 -23.66 -25.45 5.83
C PRO A 45 -23.05 -24.69 7.01
N ARG A 46 -22.04 -23.86 6.74
CA ARG A 46 -21.30 -23.11 7.76
C ARG A 46 -22.24 -22.22 8.58
N LYS A 47 -22.03 -22.22 9.89
CA LYS A 47 -22.78 -21.39 10.84
C LYS A 47 -21.95 -20.16 11.20
N ILE A 48 -22.62 -19.02 11.31
CA ILE A 48 -22.05 -17.77 11.80
C ILE A 48 -22.81 -17.40 13.06
N ASP A 49 -22.11 -17.33 14.18
CA ASP A 49 -22.64 -16.85 15.44
C ASP A 49 -22.27 -15.37 15.61
N PHE A 50 -23.28 -14.52 15.73
CA PHE A 50 -23.13 -13.12 16.10
C PHE A 50 -23.13 -13.03 17.61
N THR A 51 -21.98 -12.68 18.18
CA THR A 51 -21.82 -12.55 19.63
C THR A 51 -21.81 -11.09 20.05
N ASP A 52 -22.33 -10.79 21.23
CA ASP A 52 -22.09 -9.51 21.89
C ASP A 52 -20.63 -9.42 22.38
N LYS A 53 -20.21 -8.23 22.86
CA LYS A 53 -18.90 -7.96 23.45
C LYS A 53 -18.55 -8.88 24.63
N GLU A 54 -19.57 -9.45 25.26
CA GLU A 54 -19.46 -10.34 26.42
C GLU A 54 -19.47 -11.84 26.02
N GLY A 55 -19.49 -12.13 24.71
CA GLY A 55 -19.45 -13.50 24.17
C GLY A 55 -20.79 -14.23 24.21
N ALA A 56 -21.88 -13.57 24.59
CA ALA A 56 -23.22 -14.11 24.49
C ALA A 56 -23.66 -14.14 23.02
N ILE A 57 -24.11 -15.31 22.53
CA ILE A 57 -24.60 -15.47 21.15
C ILE A 57 -25.97 -14.79 21.05
N LEU A 58 -26.06 -13.76 20.21
CA LEU A 58 -27.26 -12.99 19.93
C LEU A 58 -28.07 -13.61 18.78
N GLU A 59 -27.40 -14.05 17.71
CA GLU A 59 -28.04 -14.62 16.54
C GLU A 59 -27.12 -15.62 15.83
N THR A 60 -27.68 -16.73 15.34
CA THR A 60 -26.94 -17.70 14.52
C THR A 60 -27.53 -17.72 13.11
N ILE A 61 -26.71 -17.40 12.11
CA ILE A 61 -27.09 -17.47 10.70
C ILE A 61 -26.44 -18.70 10.06
N PHE A 62 -27.25 -19.48 9.33
CA PHE A 62 -26.75 -20.58 8.51
C PHE A 62 -26.52 -20.07 7.09
N LEU A 63 -25.29 -20.25 6.57
CA LEU A 63 -24.95 -19.94 5.18
C LEU A 63 -25.51 -20.99 4.22
N ARG A 64 -26.84 -21.05 4.11
CA ARG A 64 -27.57 -21.94 3.18
C ARG A 64 -28.40 -21.15 2.18
N ASN A 65 -28.57 -21.71 1.00
CA ASN A 65 -29.56 -21.26 0.04
C ASN A 65 -30.98 -21.68 0.49
N PRO A 66 -32.05 -21.11 -0.10
CA PRO A 66 -33.42 -21.56 0.16
C PRO A 66 -33.62 -23.07 -0.05
N ASP A 67 -32.85 -23.66 -0.98
CA ASP A 67 -32.88 -25.08 -1.32
C ASP A 67 -32.12 -25.98 -0.32
N GLY A 68 -31.55 -25.41 0.75
CA GLY A 68 -30.81 -26.13 1.80
C GLY A 68 -29.36 -26.46 1.47
N THR A 69 -28.89 -26.20 0.25
CA THR A 69 -27.48 -26.37 -0.14
C THR A 69 -26.59 -25.30 0.53
N PRO A 70 -25.31 -25.60 0.82
CA PRO A 70 -24.35 -24.60 1.28
C PRO A 70 -24.24 -23.42 0.31
N ARG A 71 -24.17 -22.21 0.84
CA ARG A 71 -23.99 -21.01 0.03
C ARG A 71 -22.57 -20.99 -0.53
N VAL A 72 -22.44 -20.65 -1.81
CA VAL A 72 -21.16 -20.50 -2.49
C VAL A 72 -20.70 -19.06 -2.30
N MET A 73 -19.59 -18.87 -1.58
CA MET A 73 -19.00 -17.57 -1.30
C MET A 73 -17.53 -17.73 -0.88
N SER A 74 -16.74 -16.66 -0.99
CA SER A 74 -15.34 -16.68 -0.56
C SER A 74 -15.22 -16.61 0.97
N ASP A 75 -14.10 -17.08 1.53
CA ASP A 75 -13.87 -16.97 2.97
C ASP A 75 -13.74 -15.49 3.38
N PHE A 76 -13.17 -14.66 2.51
CA PHE A 76 -13.14 -13.21 2.68
C PHE A 76 -14.53 -12.61 2.85
N GLU A 77 -15.49 -12.97 2.00
CA GLU A 77 -16.87 -12.46 2.11
C GLU A 77 -17.53 -12.87 3.42
N VAL A 78 -17.27 -14.09 3.89
CA VAL A 78 -17.76 -14.55 5.19
C VAL A 78 -17.19 -13.71 6.31
N ASP A 79 -15.87 -13.50 6.33
CA ASP A 79 -15.21 -12.71 7.37
C ASP A 79 -15.66 -11.25 7.35
N MET A 80 -15.90 -10.65 6.17
CA MET A 80 -16.47 -9.31 6.08
C MET A 80 -17.87 -9.24 6.70
N LEU A 81 -18.69 -10.29 6.56
CA LEU A 81 -20.02 -10.34 7.18
C LEU A 81 -19.98 -10.48 8.69
N THR A 82 -19.02 -11.25 9.22
CA THR A 82 -18.87 -11.46 10.67
C THR A 82 -18.25 -10.26 11.38
N MET A 83 -17.45 -9.46 10.69
CA MET A 83 -16.83 -8.26 11.26
C MET A 83 -17.85 -7.17 11.58
N ASP A 84 -17.58 -6.46 12.68
CA ASP A 84 -18.32 -5.26 13.07
C ASP A 84 -18.19 -4.15 12.01
N ALA A 85 -19.20 -3.28 11.92
CA ALA A 85 -19.28 -2.25 10.90
C ALA A 85 -18.04 -1.33 10.88
N LYS A 86 -17.51 -0.98 12.06
CA LYS A 86 -16.32 -0.12 12.17
C LYS A 86 -15.07 -0.81 11.62
N GLU A 87 -14.90 -2.09 11.93
CA GLU A 87 -13.75 -2.87 11.51
C GLU A 87 -13.82 -3.16 10.00
N ARG A 88 -15.02 -3.43 9.48
CA ARG A 88 -15.29 -3.61 8.05
C ARG A 88 -14.88 -2.38 7.24
N VAL A 89 -15.30 -1.19 7.65
CA VAL A 89 -14.89 0.08 6.99
C VAL A 89 -13.37 0.23 7.00
N THR A 90 -12.71 -0.12 8.10
CA THR A 90 -11.25 -0.04 8.19
C THR A 90 -10.56 -1.03 7.26
N ALA A 91 -11.09 -2.26 7.15
CA ALA A 91 -10.58 -3.28 6.24
C ALA A 91 -10.73 -2.87 4.77
N GLU A 92 -11.89 -2.34 4.39
CA GLU A 92 -12.15 -1.83 3.04
C GLU A 92 -11.25 -0.64 2.69
N LEU A 93 -11.05 0.30 3.61
CA LEU A 93 -10.12 1.40 3.43
C LEU A 93 -8.70 0.90 3.17
N ARG A 94 -8.22 -0.08 3.93
CA ARG A 94 -6.89 -0.68 3.70
C ARG A 94 -6.81 -1.36 2.35
N LEU A 95 -7.82 -2.15 1.96
CA LEU A 95 -7.86 -2.76 0.64
C LEU A 95 -7.82 -1.70 -0.48
N LEU A 96 -8.54 -0.60 -0.30
CA LEU A 96 -8.56 0.51 -1.25
C LEU A 96 -7.20 1.19 -1.36
N GLU A 97 -6.47 1.37 -0.25
CA GLU A 97 -5.09 1.88 -0.26
C GLU A 97 -4.11 1.00 -1.03
N PHE A 98 -4.35 -0.32 -1.09
CA PHE A 98 -3.51 -1.24 -1.87
C PHE A 98 -3.84 -1.23 -3.37
N HIS A 99 -5.11 -1.03 -3.73
CA HIS A 99 -5.54 -1.05 -5.14
C HIS A 99 -5.49 0.31 -5.81
N GLN A 100 -5.66 1.40 -5.06
CA GLN A 100 -5.61 2.77 -5.57
C GLN A 100 -4.33 3.45 -5.11
N ALA A 101 -3.57 3.98 -6.07
CA ALA A 101 -2.44 4.81 -5.75
C ALA A 101 -2.94 6.05 -5.00
N LYS A 102 -2.42 6.27 -3.78
CA LYS A 102 -2.65 7.54 -3.08
C LYS A 102 -2.14 8.65 -3.99
N MET A 103 -3.03 9.54 -4.41
CA MET A 103 -2.68 10.75 -5.15
C MET A 103 -1.79 11.60 -4.23
N LYS A 104 -0.48 11.38 -4.29
CA LYS A 104 0.48 12.31 -3.71
C LYS A 104 0.34 13.58 -4.54
N ALA A 105 -0.25 14.61 -3.97
CA ALA A 105 -0.10 15.94 -4.52
C ALA A 105 1.41 16.19 -4.59
N VAL A 106 1.94 16.31 -5.80
CA VAL A 106 3.25 16.93 -5.97
C VAL A 106 3.00 18.38 -5.60
N GLU A 107 3.35 18.76 -4.37
CA GLU A 107 3.54 20.17 -4.04
C GLU A 107 4.65 20.65 -4.98
N VAL A 108 4.25 21.28 -6.08
CA VAL A 108 5.18 22.01 -6.92
C VAL A 108 5.59 23.20 -6.08
N ASP A 109 6.75 23.09 -5.47
CA ASP A 109 7.40 24.21 -4.80
C ASP A 109 7.66 25.27 -5.89
N MET A 110 6.76 26.25 -5.99
CA MET A 110 6.91 27.41 -6.86
C MET A 110 7.85 28.43 -6.22
N ASP A 111 9.00 27.97 -5.71
CA ASP A 111 10.16 28.82 -5.60
C ASP A 111 10.64 29.07 -7.03
N SER A 112 10.00 30.06 -7.67
CA SER A 112 10.56 30.69 -8.85
C SER A 112 11.85 31.35 -8.40
N HIS A 113 12.95 30.61 -8.44
CA HIS A 113 14.23 31.22 -8.72
C HIS A 113 14.07 31.84 -10.11
N ALA A 114 13.58 33.10 -10.14
CA ALA A 114 13.82 33.98 -11.25
C ALA A 114 15.27 33.75 -11.62
N ARG A 115 15.52 33.38 -12.88
CA ARG A 115 16.87 33.09 -13.36
C ARG A 115 17.66 34.39 -13.31
N ILE A 116 18.11 34.77 -12.11
CA ILE A 116 19.12 35.79 -11.91
C ILE A 116 20.34 35.20 -12.60
N THR A 117 20.70 35.82 -13.70
CA THR A 117 21.85 35.36 -14.47
C THR A 117 23.10 35.60 -13.64
N ILE A 118 24.18 34.86 -13.94
CA ILE A 118 25.46 35.10 -13.28
C ILE A 118 25.91 36.56 -13.50
N GLU A 119 25.53 37.15 -14.64
CA GLU A 119 25.76 38.56 -14.99
C GLU A 119 25.06 39.53 -14.03
N ASP A 120 23.79 39.27 -13.68
CA ASP A 120 23.05 40.09 -12.70
C ASP A 120 23.70 40.02 -11.31
N ARG A 121 24.14 38.82 -10.91
CA ARG A 121 24.84 38.61 -9.63
C ARG A 121 26.21 39.28 -9.62
N LEU A 122 26.95 39.24 -10.73
CA LEU A 122 28.24 39.90 -10.88
C LEU A 122 28.10 41.43 -10.87
N ARG A 123 27.09 41.99 -11.54
CA ARG A 123 26.81 43.43 -11.49
C ARG A 123 26.54 43.91 -10.07
N GLN A 124 25.73 43.17 -9.31
CA GLN A 124 25.41 43.50 -7.93
C GLN A 124 26.63 43.44 -6.99
N LEU A 125 27.60 42.56 -7.30
CA LEU A 125 28.87 42.45 -6.58
C LEU A 125 29.88 43.54 -6.99
N CYS A 126 29.83 44.03 -8.22
CA CYS A 126 30.68 45.14 -8.69
C CYS A 126 30.18 46.51 -8.22
N ASP A 127 28.87 46.70 -8.12
CA ASP A 127 28.25 47.98 -7.69
C ASP A 127 28.39 48.23 -6.18
N GLY A 128 28.69 47.19 -5.40
CA GLY A 128 28.96 47.28 -3.96
C GLY A 128 30.45 47.45 -3.59
N GLY A 129 31.31 47.79 -4.56
CA GLY A 129 32.78 47.79 -4.39
C GLY A 129 33.51 49.06 -4.82
N ILE A 130 32.80 50.13 -5.18
CA ILE A 130 33.40 51.43 -5.50
C ILE A 130 32.70 52.50 -4.68
N GLU A 131 33.03 52.55 -3.38
CA GLU A 131 33.14 53.83 -2.69
C GLU A 131 34.47 54.43 -3.17
N GLU A 132 34.43 55.18 -4.25
CA GLU A 132 35.48 56.17 -4.54
C GLU A 132 34.91 57.52 -4.12
N ASP A 133 35.30 57.90 -2.89
CA ASP A 133 35.48 59.29 -2.51
C ASP A 133 36.27 59.99 -3.61
N GLU A 134 35.71 61.01 -4.25
CA GLU A 134 36.48 62.16 -4.70
C GLU A 134 35.57 63.39 -4.74
N ASP A 135 35.77 64.23 -3.71
CA ASP A 135 35.39 65.62 -3.67
C ASP A 135 35.87 66.38 -4.92
N ASN A 136 35.10 67.42 -5.25
CA ASN A 136 35.51 68.76 -5.68
C ASN A 136 35.18 69.28 -7.10
N ASP A 137 34.56 70.48 -7.03
CA ASP A 137 34.60 71.64 -7.94
C ASP A 137 33.65 71.71 -9.16
N ASP A 138 32.48 72.35 -8.96
CA ASP A 138 32.07 73.61 -9.64
C ASP A 138 31.06 74.43 -8.79
#